data_AF-A0A1J3CK13-F1
#
_entry.id   AF-A0A1J3CK13-F1
#
_cell.length_a   1.000
_cell.length_b   1.000
_cell.length_c   1.000
_cell.angle_alpha   90.00
_cell.angle_beta   90.00
_cell.angle_gamma   90.00
#
_symmetry.space_group_name_H-M   'P 1'
#
loop_
_entity.id
_entity.type
_entity.pdbx_description
1 polymer ?
#
loop_
_entity_poly.entity_id
_entity_poly.type
_entity_poly.pdbx_seq_one_letter_code
_entity_poly.pdbx_strand_id
1 'polypeptide(L)'
;WTRVDFEDNQGCLSLFEKKPLGLLSLLDEESTFPNGTDLTFANKLKQHLDSNSCFRGDRGKLFTVVHYAGEVTYETTGFLEKNRDLLHLDSIQLLSSCSCHLPQAFASSMLIQSEKPVVGPLYKAGGADSQRLSVATKFKGQLFQLMQRLGNTTPHFIRCIKPNNNQSPGLYEQGLVLQQLRCCGVLEVVRISRSGFPTRMSHQKFARRYGFLLVENIADKDPLSVSVAILHQFNILPEMYQVGYTKLFFRTGQIGVLEDTRNRTLHGILRVQSYFRGYQARCRLKELKMGISILQSFVRGEKIRKEFAELRRRHRAAATIQSQVKSKIASRQYKGITDASVVIQSAIRGWLVRRCSGDIGWLKSGGTKINESGEVLVKASVLSELQRRVLKAEAAMREKEEENDILQQRLQQYENRWSEYETKMKSMEEIWQKQMRSLQSSLSIAKKSLAVEDSARNSDASVNASDATDWDSSSNHFRSQASNGGGARQQQQPMSAGLSVIGRLAEEFEQRAQVFGDDAKFLVEVKSGQVEANLNPDRELRRLKQMFETWKKDYGGRLRETKLILSKLGSEESSGSMEKVKKKWWGRRNSTRY
;
A
#
# COMPACT_ATOMS: atom_id res chain seq x y z
N TRP A 1 11.54 26.20 -37.59
CA TRP A 1 10.97 26.67 -36.31
C TRP A 1 10.98 28.19 -36.34
N THR A 2 9.82 28.82 -36.16
CA THR A 2 9.74 30.28 -35.98
C THR A 2 9.93 30.59 -34.50
N ARG A 3 10.71 31.62 -34.19
CA ARG A 3 10.79 32.15 -32.82
C ARG A 3 9.40 32.60 -32.39
N VAL A 4 8.99 32.21 -31.17
CA VAL A 4 7.78 32.77 -30.55
C VAL A 4 8.27 33.86 -29.63
N ASP A 5 8.08 35.11 -30.03
CA ASP A 5 8.44 36.27 -29.22
C ASP A 5 7.46 36.40 -28.05
N PHE A 6 8.01 36.68 -26.88
CA PHE A 6 7.29 36.81 -25.61
C PHE A 6 7.83 38.04 -24.86
N GLU A 7 7.02 38.61 -23.97
CA GLU A 7 7.43 39.73 -23.14
C GLU A 7 8.32 39.23 -21.98
N ASP A 8 9.60 39.61 -22.01
CA ASP A 8 10.58 39.24 -20.99
C ASP A 8 10.59 40.27 -19.84
N ASN A 9 10.41 39.79 -18.60
CA ASN A 9 10.42 40.65 -17.41
C ASN A 9 11.83 40.96 -16.87
N GLN A 10 12.90 40.55 -17.56
CA GLN A 10 14.29 40.89 -17.18
C GLN A 10 14.54 42.39 -17.01
N GLY A 11 13.85 43.27 -17.74
CA GLY A 11 13.93 44.73 -17.51
C GLY A 11 13.55 45.11 -16.07
N CYS A 12 12.40 44.60 -15.60
CA CYS A 12 11.91 44.77 -14.23
C CYS A 12 12.76 44.03 -13.20
N LEU A 13 13.31 42.85 -13.51
CA LEU A 13 14.22 42.15 -12.59
C LEU A 13 15.53 42.94 -12.41
N SER A 14 16.08 43.47 -13.50
CA SER A 14 17.30 44.29 -13.44
C SER A 14 17.12 45.57 -12.61
N LEU A 15 15.91 46.15 -12.60
CA LEU A 15 15.58 47.32 -11.77
C LEU A 15 15.83 47.05 -10.27
N PHE A 16 15.45 45.88 -9.78
CA PHE A 16 15.68 45.48 -8.38
C PHE A 16 17.09 44.91 -8.14
N GLU A 17 17.62 44.14 -9.10
CA GLU A 17 18.75 43.24 -8.86
C GLU A 17 20.13 43.75 -9.29
N LYS A 18 20.20 44.71 -10.22
CA LYS A 18 21.44 45.21 -10.83
C LYS A 18 22.37 45.80 -9.78
N LYS A 19 23.66 45.47 -9.85
CA LYS A 19 24.73 46.09 -9.05
C LYS A 19 25.60 47.01 -9.93
N PRO A 20 26.11 48.13 -9.40
CA PRO A 20 25.77 48.72 -8.09
C PRO A 20 24.44 49.50 -8.11
N LEU A 21 23.98 49.95 -9.28
CA LEU A 21 22.78 50.78 -9.43
C LEU A 21 21.53 49.93 -9.70
N GLY A 22 20.83 49.57 -8.62
CA GLY A 22 19.55 48.87 -8.62
C GLY A 22 18.84 49.08 -7.29
N LEU A 23 17.51 49.02 -7.27
CA LEU A 23 16.66 49.50 -6.17
C LEU A 23 17.05 48.95 -4.80
N LEU A 24 17.31 47.64 -4.69
CA LEU A 24 17.70 47.01 -3.42
C LEU A 24 19.13 47.40 -3.00
N SER A 25 20.03 47.60 -3.96
CA SER A 25 21.43 48.01 -3.70
C SER A 25 21.51 49.47 -3.24
N LEU A 26 20.69 50.36 -3.83
CA LEU A 26 20.56 51.76 -3.41
C LEU A 26 19.86 51.88 -2.04
N LEU A 27 18.90 51.00 -1.76
CA LEU A 27 18.22 50.92 -0.46
C LEU A 27 19.20 50.48 0.64
N ASP A 28 20.02 49.46 0.39
CA ASP A 28 21.04 48.99 1.34
C ASP A 28 22.10 50.07 1.60
N GLU A 29 22.59 50.73 0.55
CA GLU A 29 23.56 51.83 0.65
C GLU A 29 23.01 52.99 1.50
N GLU A 30 21.81 53.49 1.18
CA GLU A 30 21.18 54.59 1.91
C GLU A 30 20.76 54.20 3.33
N SER A 31 20.44 52.91 3.56
CA SER A 31 20.20 52.37 4.91
C SER A 31 21.46 52.46 5.78
N THR A 32 22.66 52.26 5.22
CA THR A 32 23.93 52.41 5.95
C THR A 32 24.40 53.86 6.11
N PHE A 33 23.85 54.81 5.35
CA PHE A 33 24.26 56.21 5.42
C PHE A 33 23.72 56.88 6.70
N PRO A 34 24.57 57.51 7.56
CA PRO A 34 24.13 58.07 8.85
C PRO A 34 23.03 59.13 8.72
N ASN A 35 23.13 59.98 7.70
CA ASN A 35 22.16 61.05 7.41
C ASN A 35 21.13 60.62 6.34
N GLY A 36 21.01 59.32 6.06
CA GLY A 36 20.09 58.77 5.07
C GLY A 36 18.64 58.89 5.53
N THR A 37 17.78 59.41 4.67
CA THR A 37 16.33 59.59 4.90
C THR A 37 15.52 58.96 3.77
N ASP A 38 14.24 58.66 4.02
CA ASP A 38 13.34 58.16 2.97
C ASP A 38 13.24 59.11 1.76
N LEU A 39 13.49 60.42 1.97
CA LEU A 39 13.45 61.44 0.92
C LEU A 39 14.75 61.48 0.11
N THR A 40 15.92 61.37 0.74
CA THR A 40 17.19 61.22 0.01
C THR A 40 17.21 59.90 -0.75
N PHE A 41 16.70 58.82 -0.16
CA PHE A 41 16.44 57.55 -0.84
C PHE A 41 15.53 57.73 -2.07
N ALA A 42 14.36 58.37 -1.93
CA ALA A 42 13.44 58.61 -3.04
C ALA A 42 14.09 59.40 -4.18
N ASN A 43 14.90 60.42 -3.86
CA ASN A 43 15.60 61.22 -4.87
C ASN A 43 16.73 60.42 -5.54
N LYS A 44 17.45 59.58 -4.80
CA LYS A 44 18.51 58.69 -5.29
C LYS A 44 17.99 57.60 -6.21
N LEU A 45 16.81 57.04 -5.92
CA LEU A 45 16.10 56.14 -6.84
C LEU A 45 15.83 56.83 -8.17
N LYS A 46 15.26 58.05 -8.15
CA LYS A 46 14.95 58.81 -9.37
C LYS A 46 16.22 59.09 -10.18
N GLN A 47 17.25 59.64 -9.53
CA GLN A 47 18.54 59.97 -10.16
C GLN A 47 19.20 58.79 -10.90
N HIS A 48 19.06 57.57 -10.39
CA HIS A 48 19.75 56.40 -10.97
C HIS A 48 18.86 55.45 -11.78
N LEU A 49 17.54 55.48 -11.60
CA LEU A 49 16.62 54.49 -12.18
C LEU A 49 15.67 55.04 -13.26
N ASP A 50 15.58 56.35 -13.47
CA ASP A 50 14.72 56.98 -14.51
C ASP A 50 14.99 56.47 -15.94
N SER A 51 16.21 55.97 -16.19
CA SER A 51 16.60 55.35 -17.46
C SER A 51 16.03 53.94 -17.70
N ASN A 52 15.34 53.34 -16.73
CA ASN A 52 14.72 52.03 -16.84
C ASN A 52 13.21 52.17 -17.12
N SER A 53 12.75 51.60 -18.24
CA SER A 53 11.34 51.65 -18.67
C SER A 53 10.33 51.03 -17.69
N CYS A 54 10.79 50.25 -16.70
CA CYS A 54 9.96 49.70 -15.63
C CYS A 54 9.86 50.60 -14.39
N PHE A 55 10.45 51.80 -14.39
CA PHE A 55 10.43 52.75 -13.27
C PHE A 55 9.81 54.10 -13.68
N ARG A 56 9.14 54.77 -12.76
CA ARG A 56 8.77 56.20 -12.88
C ARG A 56 8.96 56.89 -11.54
N GLY A 57 9.67 58.02 -11.54
CA GLY A 57 9.70 58.94 -10.41
C GLY A 57 8.40 59.73 -10.28
N ASP A 58 7.87 59.88 -9.06
CA ASP A 58 6.79 60.80 -8.74
C ASP A 58 7.26 61.85 -7.70
N ARG A 59 6.40 62.79 -7.31
CA ARG A 59 6.73 63.88 -6.39
C ARG A 59 6.93 63.37 -4.96
N GLY A 60 7.80 64.05 -4.20
CA GLY A 60 8.09 63.71 -2.81
C GLY A 60 8.62 62.28 -2.64
N LYS A 61 8.00 61.50 -1.74
CA LYS A 61 8.40 60.13 -1.38
C LYS A 61 7.84 59.02 -2.29
N LEU A 62 7.15 59.35 -3.37
CA LEU A 62 6.49 58.37 -4.24
C LEU A 62 7.38 57.95 -5.44
N PHE A 63 7.26 56.68 -5.82
CA PHE A 63 7.76 56.14 -7.09
C PHE A 63 6.87 54.98 -7.56
N THR A 64 6.80 54.73 -8.87
CA THR A 64 5.99 53.66 -9.47
C THR A 64 6.88 52.65 -10.18
N VAL A 65 6.58 51.36 -10.01
CA VAL A 65 7.21 50.27 -10.74
C VAL A 65 6.18 49.59 -11.64
N VAL A 66 6.54 49.41 -12.92
CA VAL A 66 5.76 48.67 -13.90
C VAL A 66 6.13 47.19 -13.77
N HIS A 67 5.40 46.47 -12.91
CA HIS A 67 5.55 45.02 -12.76
C HIS A 67 4.82 44.27 -13.88
N TYR A 68 5.16 42.99 -14.04
CA TYR A 68 4.42 42.07 -14.92
C TYR A 68 2.91 41.98 -14.62
N ALA A 69 2.51 42.29 -13.37
CA ALA A 69 1.10 42.32 -12.96
C ALA A 69 0.42 43.69 -13.14
N GLY A 70 1.12 44.69 -13.69
CA GLY A 70 0.66 46.08 -13.79
C GLY A 70 1.50 47.03 -12.94
N GLU A 71 1.07 48.28 -12.89
CA GLU A 71 1.77 49.37 -12.20
C GLU A 71 1.48 49.37 -10.71
N VAL A 72 2.53 49.51 -9.88
CA VAL A 72 2.42 49.60 -8.42
C VAL A 72 3.19 50.83 -7.95
N THR A 73 2.48 51.75 -7.29
CA THR A 73 3.09 52.93 -6.64
C THR A 73 3.48 52.58 -5.21
N TYR A 74 4.70 52.94 -4.85
CA TYR A 74 5.32 52.74 -3.54
C TYR A 74 5.62 54.10 -2.91
N GLU A 75 5.38 54.20 -1.60
CA GLU A 75 5.83 55.33 -0.78
C GLU A 75 7.07 54.91 0.02
N THR A 76 8.15 55.70 -0.02
CA THR A 76 9.39 55.37 0.69
C THR A 76 9.30 55.51 2.21
N THR A 77 8.18 55.94 2.80
CA THR A 77 8.09 56.21 4.26
C THR A 77 8.38 54.96 5.11
N GLY A 78 9.42 55.07 5.93
CA GLY A 78 9.94 53.99 6.77
C GLY A 78 10.66 52.88 6.00
N PHE A 79 11.05 53.07 4.74
CA PHE A 79 11.81 52.06 3.98
C PHE A 79 13.19 51.82 4.61
N LEU A 80 13.90 52.88 5.01
CA LEU A 80 15.24 52.74 5.58
C LEU A 80 15.19 52.03 6.95
N GLU A 81 14.22 52.39 7.79
CA GLU A 81 13.99 51.74 9.09
C GLU A 81 13.64 50.25 8.94
N LYS A 82 12.67 49.92 8.09
CA LYS A 82 12.25 48.53 7.84
C LYS A 82 13.35 47.69 7.18
N ASN A 83 14.23 48.29 6.38
CA ASN A 83 15.35 47.58 5.77
C ASN A 83 16.55 47.40 6.73
N ARG A 84 16.72 48.31 7.69
CA ARG A 84 17.78 48.26 8.72
C ARG A 84 17.63 47.08 9.68
N ASP A 85 16.40 46.76 10.12
CA ASP A 85 16.10 45.55 10.92
C ASP A 85 17.02 45.39 12.15
N LEU A 86 17.26 46.52 12.83
CA LEU A 86 18.23 46.65 13.92
C LEU A 86 17.66 46.15 15.24
N LEU A 87 18.00 44.91 15.60
CA LEU A 87 17.85 44.40 16.96
C LEU A 87 19.09 44.78 17.78
N HIS A 88 18.92 45.51 18.89
CA HIS A 88 20.04 45.94 19.72
C HIS A 88 20.62 44.77 20.52
N LEU A 89 21.95 44.74 20.69
CA LEU A 89 22.62 43.65 21.40
C LEU A 89 22.15 43.54 22.85
N ASP A 90 21.91 44.68 23.52
CA ASP A 90 21.39 44.73 24.89
C ASP A 90 20.01 44.05 25.01
N SER A 91 19.18 44.09 23.95
CA SER A 91 17.89 43.38 23.92
C SER A 91 18.09 41.87 23.87
N ILE A 92 19.11 41.40 23.13
CA ILE A 92 19.49 39.98 23.06
C ILE A 92 20.11 39.55 24.41
N GLN A 93 20.91 40.40 25.04
CA GLN A 93 21.47 40.16 26.37
C GLN A 93 20.37 40.10 27.43
N LEU A 94 19.37 41.00 27.39
CA LEU A 94 18.21 40.97 28.28
C LEU A 94 17.39 39.68 28.11
N LEU A 95 17.19 39.20 26.89
CA LEU A 95 16.56 37.91 26.63
C LEU A 95 17.40 36.74 27.17
N SER A 96 18.74 36.83 27.12
CA SER A 96 19.64 35.82 27.72
C SER A 96 19.69 35.85 29.25
N SER A 97 19.40 36.99 29.89
CA SER A 97 19.39 37.13 31.36
C SER A 97 18.01 36.91 32.00
N CYS A 98 16.97 36.71 31.20
CA CYS A 98 15.66 36.24 31.67
C CYS A 98 15.79 34.88 32.36
N SER A 99 15.00 34.63 33.41
CA SER A 99 15.02 33.36 34.16
C SER A 99 14.25 32.21 33.49
N CYS A 100 13.57 32.48 32.37
CA CYS A 100 12.79 31.50 31.62
C CYS A 100 13.52 31.05 30.34
N HIS A 101 13.48 29.75 30.07
CA HIS A 101 14.19 29.07 28.98
C HIS A 101 13.88 29.64 27.59
N LEU A 102 12.66 30.12 27.33
CA LEU A 102 12.25 30.59 26.01
C LEU A 102 13.02 31.84 25.51
N PRO A 103 13.02 32.99 26.23
CA PRO A 103 13.93 34.10 25.93
C PRO A 103 15.41 33.68 25.78
N GLN A 104 15.91 32.78 26.63
CA GLN A 104 17.30 32.31 26.55
C GLN A 104 17.58 31.53 25.26
N ALA A 105 16.65 30.67 24.83
CA ALA A 105 16.73 29.92 23.59
C ALA A 105 16.69 30.86 22.36
N PHE A 106 15.81 31.86 22.36
CA PHE A 106 15.80 32.90 21.32
C PHE A 106 17.11 33.67 21.29
N ALA A 107 17.61 34.18 22.43
CA ALA A 107 18.87 34.91 22.50
C ALA A 107 20.05 34.07 21.98
N SER A 108 20.13 32.81 22.40
CA SER A 108 21.16 31.86 21.93
C SER A 108 21.09 31.68 20.41
N SER A 109 19.89 31.49 19.84
CA SER A 109 19.70 31.36 18.39
C SER A 109 20.11 32.62 17.61
N MET A 110 19.90 33.81 18.19
CA MET A 110 20.25 35.10 17.57
C MET A 110 21.76 35.35 17.61
N LEU A 111 22.42 35.00 18.73
CA LEU A 111 23.87 35.09 18.87
C LEU A 111 24.59 34.13 17.91
N ILE A 112 24.11 32.88 17.81
CA ILE A 112 24.61 31.88 16.85
C ILE A 112 24.39 32.32 15.39
N GLN A 113 23.44 33.20 15.09
CA GLN A 113 23.26 33.78 13.74
C GLN A 113 24.26 34.90 13.41
N SER A 114 24.83 35.59 14.41
CA SER A 114 25.86 36.61 14.20
C SER A 114 27.16 36.01 13.62
N GLU A 115 27.59 34.88 14.16
CA GLU A 115 28.85 34.20 13.77
C GLU A 115 28.79 33.51 12.40
N LYS A 116 27.62 33.53 11.76
CA LYS A 116 27.27 32.71 10.61
C LYS A 116 27.10 33.59 9.34
N PRO A 117 28.20 33.89 8.61
CA PRO A 117 28.16 34.75 7.41
C PRO A 117 27.26 34.20 6.29
N VAL A 118 26.17 34.93 6.10
CA VAL A 118 24.99 34.68 5.26
C VAL A 118 25.27 34.48 3.76
N VAL A 119 26.28 35.17 3.21
CA VAL A 119 26.45 35.40 1.76
C VAL A 119 27.55 34.50 1.16
N GLY A 120 27.64 34.43 -0.17
CA GLY A 120 28.70 33.70 -0.89
C GLY A 120 30.09 34.38 -0.83
N PRO A 121 31.11 33.81 -1.52
CA PRO A 121 32.52 34.13 -1.30
C PRO A 121 33.01 35.56 -1.60
N LEU A 122 32.14 36.49 -2.00
CA LEU A 122 32.50 37.86 -2.41
C LEU A 122 32.49 38.89 -1.27
N TYR A 123 31.95 38.56 -0.09
CA TYR A 123 31.92 39.47 1.06
C TYR A 123 32.45 38.75 2.31
N LYS A 124 33.69 39.08 2.68
CA LYS A 124 34.25 38.78 4.00
C LYS A 124 33.95 39.97 4.92
N ALA A 125 32.98 39.81 5.81
CA ALA A 125 32.70 40.71 6.92
C ALA A 125 32.64 39.86 8.21
N GLY A 126 32.99 40.45 9.36
CA GLY A 126 33.21 39.70 10.59
C GLY A 126 31.91 39.28 11.29
N GLY A 127 32.01 38.51 12.38
CA GLY A 127 30.85 38.05 13.16
C GLY A 127 29.98 39.17 13.78
N ALA A 128 30.47 40.42 13.80
CA ALA A 128 29.68 41.60 14.18
C ALA A 128 28.81 42.16 13.03
N ASP A 129 29.16 41.89 11.77
CA ASP A 129 28.49 42.49 10.60
C ASP A 129 27.31 41.66 10.07
N SER A 130 27.11 40.43 10.55
CA SER A 130 25.92 39.63 10.18
C SER A 130 24.62 40.29 10.63
N GLN A 131 24.63 41.00 11.77
CA GLN A 131 23.50 41.82 12.23
C GLN A 131 23.34 43.14 11.45
N ARG A 132 24.33 43.55 10.62
CA ARG A 132 24.20 44.69 9.69
C ARG A 132 23.63 44.30 8.32
N LEU A 133 23.29 43.03 8.12
CA LEU A 133 22.67 42.58 6.86
C LEU A 133 21.20 42.99 6.80
N SER A 134 20.87 43.78 5.80
CA SER A 134 19.52 44.31 5.58
C SER A 134 18.48 43.23 5.26
N VAL A 135 17.20 43.58 5.43
CA VAL A 135 16.09 42.73 5.01
C VAL A 135 16.14 42.44 3.50
N ALA A 136 16.46 43.43 2.67
CA ALA A 136 16.58 43.24 1.23
C ALA A 136 17.66 42.21 0.85
N THR A 137 18.84 42.28 1.48
CA THR A 137 19.92 41.31 1.25
C THR A 137 19.60 39.93 1.83
N LYS A 138 19.00 39.84 3.03
CA LYS A 138 18.48 38.58 3.61
C LYS A 138 17.47 37.91 2.67
N PHE A 139 16.44 38.64 2.24
CA PHE A 139 15.38 38.19 1.35
C PHE A 139 15.90 37.72 -0.01
N LYS A 140 16.76 38.52 -0.67
CA LYS A 140 17.39 38.14 -1.94
C LYS A 140 18.21 36.85 -1.81
N GLY A 141 18.96 36.70 -0.71
CA GLY A 141 19.72 35.50 -0.39
C GLY A 141 18.85 34.24 -0.21
N GLN A 142 17.67 34.37 0.37
CA GLN A 142 16.68 33.28 0.49
C GLN A 142 16.01 32.96 -0.85
N LEU A 143 15.57 33.98 -1.59
CA LEU A 143 14.88 33.83 -2.87
C LEU A 143 15.77 33.14 -3.91
N PHE A 144 17.07 33.48 -3.98
CA PHE A 144 18.01 32.81 -4.87
C PHE A 144 18.16 31.32 -4.55
N GLN A 145 18.22 30.95 -3.26
CA GLN A 145 18.26 29.54 -2.84
C GLN A 145 16.97 28.79 -3.22
N LEU A 146 15.81 29.43 -3.11
CA LEU A 146 14.54 28.86 -3.56
C LEU A 146 14.52 28.65 -5.08
N MET A 147 14.96 29.64 -5.87
CA MET A 147 15.07 29.51 -7.32
C MET A 147 16.04 28.39 -7.73
N GLN A 148 17.19 28.26 -7.06
CA GLN A 148 18.14 27.17 -7.30
C GLN A 148 17.53 25.80 -6.95
N ARG A 149 16.73 25.68 -5.87
CA ARG A 149 16.01 24.44 -5.53
C ARG A 149 14.98 24.09 -6.60
N LEU A 150 14.18 25.06 -7.05
CA LEU A 150 13.14 24.85 -8.07
C LEU A 150 13.73 24.54 -9.45
N GLY A 151 14.84 25.18 -9.84
CA GLY A 151 15.52 24.90 -11.11
C GLY A 151 16.09 23.47 -11.23
N ASN A 152 16.25 22.77 -10.10
CA ASN A 152 16.65 21.36 -10.05
C ASN A 152 15.46 20.37 -10.05
N THR A 153 14.21 20.84 -10.22
CA THR A 153 13.01 19.98 -10.26
C THR A 153 12.25 20.09 -11.58
N THR A 154 11.23 19.27 -11.76
CA THR A 154 10.22 19.47 -12.83
C THR A 154 9.07 20.30 -12.24
N PRO A 155 8.89 21.56 -12.63
CA PRO A 155 7.85 22.41 -12.05
C PRO A 155 6.47 22.02 -12.58
N HIS A 156 5.48 22.04 -11.68
CA HIS A 156 4.06 21.93 -11.99
C HIS A 156 3.37 23.20 -11.49
N PHE A 157 2.62 23.88 -12.38
CA PHE A 157 2.05 25.19 -12.09
C PHE A 157 0.54 25.10 -11.84
N ILE A 158 0.10 25.60 -10.69
CA ILE A 158 -1.30 25.89 -10.39
C ILE A 158 -1.46 27.41 -10.40
N ARG A 159 -2.51 27.91 -11.06
CA ARG A 159 -2.83 29.35 -11.12
C ARG A 159 -4.18 29.57 -10.44
N CYS A 160 -4.15 30.10 -9.23
CA CYS A 160 -5.36 30.51 -8.51
C CYS A 160 -5.93 31.80 -9.13
N ILE A 161 -7.26 31.90 -9.23
CA ILE A 161 -7.97 33.06 -9.78
C ILE A 161 -9.05 33.45 -8.77
N LYS A 162 -9.06 34.73 -8.34
CA LYS A 162 -10.09 35.32 -7.49
C LYS A 162 -11.30 35.68 -8.38
N PRO A 163 -12.49 35.07 -8.20
CA PRO A 163 -13.63 35.28 -9.10
C PRO A 163 -14.33 36.63 -8.87
N ASN A 164 -14.30 37.15 -7.65
CA ASN A 164 -14.86 38.44 -7.26
C ASN A 164 -14.16 38.98 -6.00
N ASN A 165 -14.28 40.27 -5.73
CA ASN A 165 -13.68 40.93 -4.59
C ASN A 165 -14.45 40.71 -3.28
N ASN A 166 -15.78 40.60 -3.37
CA ASN A 166 -16.71 40.41 -2.26
C ASN A 166 -16.68 39.00 -1.61
N GLN A 167 -15.74 38.14 -1.99
CA GLN A 167 -15.59 36.75 -1.51
C GLN A 167 -16.87 35.89 -1.62
N SER A 168 -17.81 36.30 -2.46
CA SER A 168 -19.16 35.74 -2.53
C SER A 168 -19.24 34.54 -3.48
N PRO A 169 -19.90 33.43 -3.11
CA PRO A 169 -20.05 32.28 -4.01
C PRO A 169 -20.91 32.64 -5.23
N GLY A 170 -20.62 32.04 -6.38
CA GLY A 170 -21.38 32.21 -7.63
C GLY A 170 -21.17 33.54 -8.37
N LEU A 171 -20.62 34.58 -7.73
CA LEU A 171 -20.40 35.89 -8.36
C LEU A 171 -19.09 35.93 -9.16
N TYR A 172 -19.13 36.46 -10.38
CA TYR A 172 -17.99 36.50 -11.32
C TYR A 172 -17.77 37.91 -11.90
N GLU A 173 -16.67 38.55 -11.53
CA GLU A 173 -16.22 39.84 -12.06
C GLU A 173 -15.33 39.63 -13.29
N GLN A 174 -15.92 39.73 -14.48
CA GLN A 174 -15.20 39.50 -15.76
C GLN A 174 -13.93 40.37 -15.89
N GLY A 175 -13.98 41.65 -15.49
CA GLY A 175 -12.83 42.55 -15.54
C GLY A 175 -11.69 42.10 -14.63
N LEU A 176 -11.99 41.79 -13.36
CA LEU A 176 -11.04 41.29 -12.37
C LEU A 176 -10.37 39.98 -12.81
N VAL A 177 -11.16 39.05 -13.38
CA VAL A 177 -10.65 37.77 -13.85
C VAL A 177 -9.82 37.93 -15.13
N LEU A 178 -10.25 38.76 -16.07
CA LEU A 178 -9.50 39.05 -17.30
C LEU A 178 -8.15 39.72 -16.99
N GLN A 179 -8.11 40.64 -16.02
CA GLN A 179 -6.87 41.23 -15.54
C GLN A 179 -5.94 40.16 -14.96
N GLN A 180 -6.41 39.32 -14.04
CA GLN A 180 -5.61 38.22 -13.48
C GLN A 180 -5.06 37.26 -14.55
N LEU A 181 -5.86 36.90 -15.57
CA LEU A 181 -5.43 36.01 -16.65
C LEU A 181 -4.29 36.61 -17.50
N ARG A 182 -4.26 37.95 -17.66
CA ARG A 182 -3.15 38.69 -18.26
C ARG A 182 -1.94 38.70 -17.30
N CYS A 183 -2.12 39.21 -16.09
CA CYS A 183 -1.09 39.37 -15.05
C CYS A 183 -0.44 38.06 -14.57
N CYS A 184 -1.07 36.91 -14.79
CA CYS A 184 -0.52 35.56 -14.53
C CYS A 184 0.07 34.88 -15.78
N GLY A 185 0.06 35.53 -16.95
CA GLY A 185 0.57 35.00 -18.21
C GLY A 185 -0.19 33.80 -18.76
N VAL A 186 -1.44 33.58 -18.33
CA VAL A 186 -2.21 32.37 -18.71
C VAL A 186 -2.49 32.36 -20.22
N LEU A 187 -2.87 33.51 -20.78
CA LEU A 187 -3.12 33.68 -22.21
C LEU A 187 -1.85 33.38 -23.03
N GLU A 188 -0.69 33.83 -22.55
CA GLU A 188 0.59 33.67 -23.22
C GLU A 188 1.11 32.22 -23.15
N VAL A 189 1.01 31.58 -21.98
CA VAL A 189 1.29 30.15 -21.82
C VAL A 189 0.41 29.30 -22.73
N VAL A 190 -0.88 29.65 -22.88
CA VAL A 190 -1.78 28.97 -23.84
C VAL A 190 -1.35 29.22 -25.29
N ARG A 191 -0.95 30.45 -25.65
CA ARG A 191 -0.45 30.79 -27.00
C ARG A 191 0.79 29.96 -27.36
N ILE A 192 1.81 29.97 -26.49
CA ILE A 192 3.05 29.18 -26.64
C ILE A 192 2.74 27.67 -26.71
N SER A 193 1.79 27.18 -25.88
CA SER A 193 1.42 25.76 -25.84
C SER A 193 0.65 25.28 -27.08
N ARG A 194 -0.03 26.19 -27.80
CA ARG A 194 -0.70 25.91 -29.08
C ARG A 194 0.25 26.01 -30.27
N SER A 195 1.08 27.07 -30.32
CA SER A 195 2.00 27.32 -31.44
C SER A 195 3.22 26.39 -31.41
N GLY A 196 3.71 26.05 -30.22
CA GLY A 196 4.85 25.17 -30.01
C GLY A 196 4.51 23.70 -29.81
N PHE A 197 5.50 22.97 -29.28
CA PHE A 197 5.44 21.53 -29.02
C PHE A 197 5.74 21.27 -27.53
N PRO A 198 4.73 21.26 -26.66
CA PRO A 198 4.91 21.12 -25.22
C PRO A 198 5.32 19.70 -24.82
N THR A 199 4.83 18.66 -25.49
CA THR A 199 5.17 17.27 -25.17
C THR A 199 6.41 16.84 -25.95
N ARG A 200 7.46 16.42 -25.24
CA ARG A 200 8.78 16.10 -25.81
C ARG A 200 9.30 14.78 -25.27
N MET A 201 9.76 13.88 -26.13
CA MET A 201 10.20 12.53 -25.72
C MET A 201 11.36 12.05 -26.59
N SER A 202 12.38 11.41 -25.99
CA SER A 202 13.47 10.81 -26.77
C SER A 202 12.97 9.61 -27.58
N HIS A 203 13.56 9.39 -28.75
CA HIS A 203 13.22 8.26 -29.64
C HIS A 203 13.25 6.92 -28.89
N GLN A 204 14.29 6.70 -28.07
CA GLN A 204 14.41 5.52 -27.21
C GLN A 204 13.27 5.36 -26.19
N LYS A 205 12.78 6.46 -25.59
CA LYS A 205 11.66 6.42 -24.63
C LYS A 205 10.32 6.23 -25.34
N PHE A 206 10.15 6.79 -26.53
CA PHE A 206 8.95 6.64 -27.36
C PHE A 206 8.83 5.21 -27.90
N ALA A 207 9.86 4.71 -28.59
CA ALA A 207 9.95 3.34 -29.09
C ALA A 207 9.75 2.29 -27.97
N ARG A 208 10.36 2.46 -26.79
CA ARG A 208 10.14 1.55 -25.65
C ARG A 208 8.73 1.62 -25.04
N ARG A 209 7.99 2.73 -25.23
CA ARG A 209 6.66 2.92 -24.63
C ARG A 209 5.52 2.48 -25.54
N TYR A 210 5.64 2.72 -26.85
CA TYR A 210 4.60 2.46 -27.85
C TYR A 210 4.99 1.45 -28.92
N GLY A 211 6.24 0.96 -28.93
CA GLY A 211 6.73 -0.01 -29.92
C GLY A 211 5.80 -1.21 -30.09
N PHE A 212 5.36 -1.83 -28.99
CA PHE A 212 4.46 -2.99 -29.02
C PHE A 212 3.05 -2.73 -29.60
N LEU A 213 2.75 -1.51 -30.06
CA LEU A 213 1.56 -1.20 -30.86
C LEU A 213 1.80 -1.34 -32.37
N LEU A 214 3.05 -1.49 -32.82
CA LEU A 214 3.37 -1.90 -34.18
C LEU A 214 2.98 -3.36 -34.40
N VAL A 215 2.49 -3.66 -35.60
CA VAL A 215 2.17 -5.04 -36.04
C VAL A 215 3.43 -5.77 -36.52
N GLU A 216 4.43 -5.02 -37.01
CA GLU A 216 5.71 -5.57 -37.47
C GLU A 216 6.65 -6.00 -36.33
N ASN A 217 7.59 -6.90 -36.62
CA ASN A 217 8.70 -7.16 -35.70
C ASN A 217 9.66 -5.94 -35.62
N ILE A 218 10.11 -5.66 -34.42
CA ILE A 218 10.77 -4.41 -34.01
C ILE A 218 12.18 -4.68 -33.48
N ALA A 219 12.54 -5.94 -33.22
CA ALA A 219 13.73 -6.32 -32.46
C ALA A 219 15.03 -5.68 -32.98
N ASP A 220 15.15 -5.57 -34.31
CA ASP A 220 16.37 -5.15 -35.00
C ASP A 220 16.29 -3.71 -35.57
N LYS A 221 15.17 -2.99 -35.32
CA LYS A 221 14.96 -1.62 -35.82
C LYS A 221 15.46 -0.58 -34.81
N ASP A 222 16.12 0.47 -35.30
CA ASP A 222 16.62 1.55 -34.44
C ASP A 222 15.48 2.40 -33.84
N PRO A 223 15.67 3.06 -32.68
CA PRO A 223 14.59 3.76 -32.01
C PRO A 223 13.98 4.95 -32.77
N LEU A 224 14.68 5.54 -33.74
CA LEU A 224 14.14 6.60 -34.60
C LEU A 224 13.23 5.98 -35.67
N SER A 225 13.69 4.95 -36.38
CA SER A 225 12.84 4.24 -37.36
C SER A 225 11.58 3.65 -36.73
N VAL A 226 11.70 3.06 -35.53
CA VAL A 226 10.54 2.59 -34.75
C VAL A 226 9.59 3.73 -34.39
N SER A 227 10.14 4.89 -33.99
CA SER A 227 9.34 6.09 -33.68
C SER A 227 8.58 6.60 -34.90
N VAL A 228 9.22 6.65 -36.07
CA VAL A 228 8.62 7.07 -37.34
C VAL A 228 7.54 6.09 -37.80
N ALA A 229 7.78 4.79 -37.73
CA ALA A 229 6.78 3.77 -38.07
C ALA A 229 5.48 3.90 -37.23
N ILE A 230 5.60 4.18 -35.93
CA ILE A 230 4.44 4.41 -35.05
C ILE A 230 3.66 5.66 -35.46
N LEU A 231 4.35 6.76 -35.81
CA LEU A 231 3.72 8.01 -36.24
C LEU A 231 2.86 7.80 -37.50
N HIS A 232 3.37 7.03 -38.47
CA HIS A 232 2.64 6.67 -39.68
C HIS A 232 1.50 5.67 -39.42
N GLN A 233 1.72 4.59 -38.64
CA GLN A 233 0.67 3.60 -38.36
C GLN A 233 -0.53 4.21 -37.62
N PHE A 234 -0.29 5.23 -36.79
CA PHE A 234 -1.34 5.96 -36.07
C PHE A 234 -1.87 7.21 -36.82
N ASN A 235 -1.44 7.42 -38.07
CA ASN A 235 -1.83 8.54 -38.94
C ASN A 235 -1.77 9.91 -38.24
N ILE A 236 -0.71 10.15 -37.45
CA ILE A 236 -0.51 11.44 -36.78
C ILE A 236 -0.02 12.42 -37.85
N LEU A 237 -0.75 13.52 -38.05
CA LEU A 237 -0.46 14.47 -39.13
C LEU A 237 0.94 15.12 -38.96
N PRO A 238 1.74 15.30 -40.04
CA PRO A 238 3.09 15.89 -39.98
C PRO A 238 3.18 17.28 -39.35
N GLU A 239 2.10 18.06 -39.35
CA GLU A 239 2.04 19.38 -38.69
C GLU A 239 1.95 19.30 -37.16
N MET A 240 1.54 18.14 -36.63
CA MET A 240 1.22 17.91 -35.22
C MET A 240 2.40 17.32 -34.42
N TYR A 241 3.45 16.87 -35.12
CA TYR A 241 4.72 16.47 -34.53
C TYR A 241 5.91 17.09 -35.27
N GLN A 242 7.11 17.01 -34.69
CA GLN A 242 8.39 17.28 -35.35
C GLN A 242 9.44 16.27 -34.87
N VAL A 243 10.29 15.81 -35.78
CA VAL A 243 11.37 14.86 -35.51
C VAL A 243 12.68 15.63 -35.38
N GLY A 244 13.18 15.79 -34.15
CA GLY A 244 14.53 16.30 -33.90
C GLY A 244 15.55 15.18 -33.74
N TYR A 245 16.84 15.49 -33.85
CA TYR A 245 17.96 14.53 -33.83
C TYR A 245 17.88 13.46 -32.72
N THR A 246 17.44 13.83 -31.50
CA THR A 246 17.39 12.92 -30.33
C THR A 246 15.98 12.74 -29.75
N LYS A 247 14.99 13.52 -30.20
CA LYS A 247 13.68 13.67 -29.57
C LYS A 247 12.59 13.93 -30.59
N LEU A 248 11.43 13.31 -30.38
CA LEU A 248 10.16 13.75 -30.94
C LEU A 248 9.59 14.91 -30.12
N PHE A 249 8.90 15.79 -30.83
CA PHE A 249 8.18 16.95 -30.31
C PHE A 249 6.74 16.85 -30.79
N PHE A 250 5.76 17.02 -29.91
CA PHE A 250 4.33 16.89 -30.21
C PHE A 250 3.55 18.12 -29.76
N ARG A 251 2.54 18.50 -30.55
CA ARG A 251 1.49 19.43 -30.11
C ARG A 251 0.61 18.76 -29.06
N THR A 252 -0.16 19.57 -28.35
CA THR A 252 -1.10 19.13 -27.30
C THR A 252 -2.08 18.07 -27.82
N GLY A 253 -2.45 17.12 -26.96
CA GLY A 253 -3.44 16.06 -27.25
C GLY A 253 -2.93 14.85 -28.04
N GLN A 254 -1.90 14.99 -28.88
CA GLN A 254 -1.50 13.94 -29.84
C GLN A 254 -1.08 12.61 -29.20
N ILE A 255 -0.45 12.67 -28.01
CA ILE A 255 -0.07 11.48 -27.26
C ILE A 255 -1.27 10.74 -26.63
N GLY A 256 -2.43 11.40 -26.48
CA GLY A 256 -3.63 10.79 -25.89
C GLY A 256 -4.10 9.55 -26.65
N VAL A 257 -4.22 9.64 -27.97
CA VAL A 257 -4.65 8.52 -28.83
C VAL A 257 -3.72 7.31 -28.73
N LEU A 258 -2.40 7.57 -28.62
CA LEU A 258 -1.40 6.52 -28.40
C LEU A 258 -1.52 5.88 -27.02
N GLU A 259 -1.75 6.66 -25.96
CA GLU A 259 -1.94 6.14 -24.60
C GLU A 259 -3.27 5.39 -24.44
N ASP A 260 -4.36 5.87 -25.03
CA ASP A 260 -5.65 5.17 -25.01
C ASP A 260 -5.56 3.82 -25.72
N THR A 261 -4.90 3.79 -26.89
CA THR A 261 -4.65 2.53 -27.60
C THR A 261 -3.71 1.63 -26.79
N ARG A 262 -2.64 2.19 -26.20
CA ARG A 262 -1.73 1.47 -25.31
C ARG A 262 -2.48 0.82 -24.13
N ASN A 263 -3.39 1.56 -23.51
CA ASN A 263 -4.19 1.08 -22.39
C ASN A 263 -5.19 0.01 -22.85
N ARG A 264 -5.85 0.16 -24.01
CA ARG A 264 -6.72 -0.87 -24.61
C ARG A 264 -5.96 -2.17 -24.91
N THR A 265 -4.80 -2.09 -25.58
CA THR A 265 -3.96 -3.27 -25.85
C THR A 265 -3.50 -3.96 -24.57
N LEU A 266 -3.19 -3.20 -23.51
CA LEU A 266 -2.83 -3.75 -22.21
C LEU A 266 -4.01 -4.43 -21.47
N HIS A 267 -5.27 -4.15 -21.81
CA HIS A 267 -6.40 -4.97 -21.31
C HIS A 267 -6.36 -6.41 -21.85
N GLY A 268 -5.61 -6.69 -22.93
CA GLY A 268 -5.30 -8.05 -23.38
C GLY A 268 -4.63 -8.93 -22.30
N ILE A 269 -3.98 -8.31 -21.30
CA ILE A 269 -3.42 -9.02 -20.12
C ILE A 269 -4.53 -9.75 -19.34
N LEU A 270 -5.78 -9.27 -19.34
CA LEU A 270 -6.91 -9.96 -18.70
C LEU A 270 -7.16 -11.35 -19.31
N ARG A 271 -6.91 -11.53 -20.62
CA ARG A 271 -6.99 -12.84 -21.29
C ARG A 271 -5.85 -13.77 -20.86
N VAL A 272 -4.64 -13.24 -20.65
CA VAL A 272 -3.52 -14.02 -20.09
C VAL A 272 -3.85 -14.45 -18.65
N GLN A 273 -4.41 -13.54 -17.84
CA GLN A 273 -4.87 -13.85 -16.48
C GLN A 273 -5.99 -14.90 -16.45
N SER A 274 -6.95 -14.88 -17.38
CA SER A 274 -8.03 -15.89 -17.42
C SER A 274 -7.51 -17.27 -17.81
N TYR A 275 -6.60 -17.39 -18.79
CA TYR A 275 -5.93 -18.66 -19.09
C TYR A 275 -5.11 -19.17 -17.90
N PHE A 276 -4.38 -18.31 -17.19
CA PHE A 276 -3.60 -18.70 -16.02
C PHE A 276 -4.47 -19.19 -14.85
N ARG A 277 -5.53 -18.43 -14.51
CA ARG A 277 -6.50 -18.83 -13.46
C ARG A 277 -7.19 -20.15 -13.83
N GLY A 278 -7.55 -20.33 -15.09
CA GLY A 278 -8.11 -21.59 -15.61
C GLY A 278 -7.14 -22.77 -15.54
N TYR A 279 -5.85 -22.53 -15.84
CA TYR A 279 -4.79 -23.54 -15.67
C TYR A 279 -4.63 -23.95 -14.20
N GLN A 280 -4.50 -22.98 -13.29
CA GLN A 280 -4.38 -23.23 -11.85
C GLN A 280 -5.58 -24.00 -11.29
N ALA A 281 -6.82 -23.69 -11.75
CA ALA A 281 -8.01 -24.43 -11.37
C ALA A 281 -7.99 -25.90 -11.87
N ARG A 282 -7.54 -26.14 -13.11
CA ARG A 282 -7.40 -27.50 -13.66
C ARG A 282 -6.34 -28.33 -12.93
N CYS A 283 -5.21 -27.73 -12.54
CA CYS A 283 -4.19 -28.39 -11.71
C CYS A 283 -4.77 -28.85 -10.37
N ARG A 284 -5.39 -27.92 -9.61
CA ARG A 284 -6.03 -28.24 -8.32
C ARG A 284 -7.11 -29.31 -8.44
N LEU A 285 -7.91 -29.30 -9.50
CA LEU A 285 -8.92 -30.34 -9.75
C LEU A 285 -8.29 -31.70 -10.06
N LYS A 286 -7.16 -31.74 -10.77
CA LYS A 286 -6.40 -32.99 -11.02
C LYS A 286 -5.81 -33.54 -9.72
N GLU A 287 -5.18 -32.69 -8.92
CA GLU A 287 -4.64 -33.02 -7.60
C GLU A 287 -5.72 -33.58 -6.67
N LEU A 288 -6.87 -32.89 -6.55
CA LEU A 288 -8.00 -33.32 -5.73
C LEU A 288 -8.60 -34.65 -6.21
N LYS A 289 -8.81 -34.82 -7.52
CA LYS A 289 -9.29 -36.10 -8.09
C LYS A 289 -8.31 -37.24 -7.81
N MET A 290 -7.01 -37.00 -7.90
CA MET A 290 -5.99 -38.01 -7.60
C MET A 290 -6.02 -38.41 -6.11
N GLY A 291 -6.10 -37.44 -5.19
CA GLY A 291 -6.25 -37.70 -3.76
C GLY A 291 -7.52 -38.48 -3.41
N ILE A 292 -8.65 -38.13 -4.02
CA ILE A 292 -9.92 -38.86 -3.84
C ILE A 292 -9.81 -40.30 -4.35
N SER A 293 -9.23 -40.53 -5.54
CA SER A 293 -9.05 -41.88 -6.10
C SER A 293 -8.15 -42.75 -5.22
N ILE A 294 -7.09 -42.17 -4.63
CA ILE A 294 -6.21 -42.85 -3.67
C ILE A 294 -6.99 -43.22 -2.39
N LEU A 295 -7.72 -42.27 -1.79
CA LEU A 295 -8.53 -42.55 -0.60
C LEU A 295 -9.58 -43.64 -0.86
N GLN A 296 -10.25 -43.59 -2.03
CA GLN A 296 -11.22 -44.60 -2.43
C GLN A 296 -10.59 -45.99 -2.63
N SER A 297 -9.36 -46.10 -3.15
CA SER A 297 -8.69 -47.39 -3.29
C SER A 297 -8.30 -47.99 -1.94
N PHE A 298 -7.81 -47.18 -0.99
CA PHE A 298 -7.55 -47.60 0.39
C PHE A 298 -8.82 -48.10 1.10
N VAL A 299 -9.92 -47.34 1.04
CA VAL A 299 -11.20 -47.72 1.68
C VAL A 299 -11.78 -49.00 1.07
N ARG A 300 -11.78 -49.13 -0.27
CA ARG A 300 -12.23 -50.35 -0.95
C ARG A 300 -11.37 -51.57 -0.59
N GLY A 301 -10.04 -51.41 -0.62
CA GLY A 301 -9.11 -52.47 -0.25
C GLY A 301 -9.27 -52.92 1.21
N GLU A 302 -9.51 -51.99 2.13
CA GLU A 302 -9.72 -52.31 3.55
C GLU A 302 -11.05 -53.01 3.82
N LYS A 303 -12.12 -52.65 3.12
CA LYS A 303 -13.39 -53.39 3.18
C LYS A 303 -13.19 -54.87 2.80
N ILE A 304 -12.58 -55.11 1.63
CA ILE A 304 -12.33 -56.49 1.14
C ILE A 304 -11.40 -57.27 2.08
N ARG A 305 -10.37 -56.63 2.65
CA ARG A 305 -9.49 -57.27 3.65
C ARG A 305 -10.26 -57.71 4.89
N LYS A 306 -11.18 -56.90 5.41
CA LYS A 306 -12.01 -57.24 6.59
C LYS A 306 -12.98 -58.38 6.28
N GLU A 307 -13.66 -58.32 5.14
CA GLU A 307 -14.59 -59.38 4.69
C GLU A 307 -13.87 -60.71 4.48
N PHE A 308 -12.69 -60.71 3.83
CA PHE A 308 -11.88 -61.90 3.64
C PHE A 308 -11.29 -62.45 4.95
N ALA A 309 -10.84 -61.58 5.87
CA ALA A 309 -10.33 -62.01 7.18
C ALA A 309 -11.41 -62.71 8.00
N GLU A 310 -12.65 -62.20 7.97
CA GLU A 310 -13.79 -62.80 8.66
C GLU A 310 -14.24 -64.12 8.00
N LEU A 311 -14.31 -64.19 6.67
CA LEU A 311 -14.56 -65.44 5.95
C LEU A 311 -13.49 -66.51 6.28
N ARG A 312 -12.21 -66.10 6.35
CA ARG A 312 -11.08 -66.97 6.71
C ARG A 312 -11.13 -67.45 8.16
N ARG A 313 -11.64 -66.64 9.10
CA ARG A 313 -11.95 -67.11 10.48
C ARG A 313 -13.04 -68.17 10.46
N ARG A 314 -14.17 -67.90 9.79
CA ARG A 314 -15.31 -68.83 9.71
C ARG A 314 -14.91 -70.17 9.10
N HIS A 315 -14.16 -70.15 8.00
CA HIS A 315 -13.66 -71.38 7.38
C HIS A 315 -12.69 -72.15 8.29
N ARG A 316 -11.80 -71.46 9.03
CA ARG A 316 -10.93 -72.12 10.02
C ARG A 316 -11.73 -72.77 11.14
N ALA A 317 -12.68 -72.06 11.73
CA ALA A 317 -13.55 -72.58 12.79
C ALA A 317 -14.37 -73.78 12.30
N ALA A 318 -15.00 -73.68 11.11
CA ALA A 318 -15.74 -74.78 10.50
C ALA A 318 -14.87 -76.02 10.25
N ALA A 319 -13.66 -75.86 9.73
CA ALA A 319 -12.72 -76.96 9.51
C ALA A 319 -12.29 -77.63 10.82
N THR A 320 -12.01 -76.85 11.87
CA THR A 320 -11.69 -77.39 13.21
C THR A 320 -12.86 -78.19 13.79
N ILE A 321 -14.08 -77.64 13.74
CA ILE A 321 -15.30 -78.32 14.24
C ILE A 321 -15.56 -79.61 13.45
N GLN A 322 -15.51 -79.55 12.12
CA GLN A 322 -15.70 -80.73 11.26
C GLN A 322 -14.65 -81.82 11.52
N SER A 323 -13.39 -81.45 11.75
CA SER A 323 -12.32 -82.38 12.10
C SER A 323 -12.58 -83.07 13.45
N GLN A 324 -12.94 -82.29 14.48
CA GLN A 324 -13.28 -82.83 15.81
C GLN A 324 -14.52 -83.75 15.77
N VAL A 325 -15.57 -83.36 15.04
CA VAL A 325 -16.79 -84.17 14.87
C VAL A 325 -16.50 -85.48 14.12
N LYS A 326 -15.78 -85.44 13.00
CA LYS A 326 -15.38 -86.64 12.25
C LYS A 326 -14.54 -87.58 13.12
N SER A 327 -13.55 -87.04 13.84
CA SER A 327 -12.73 -87.81 14.80
C SER A 327 -13.59 -88.45 15.89
N LYS A 328 -14.55 -87.73 16.47
CA LYS A 328 -15.43 -88.26 17.52
C LYS A 328 -16.40 -89.32 17.02
N ILE A 329 -16.88 -89.22 15.78
CA ILE A 329 -17.72 -90.25 15.13
C ILE A 329 -16.90 -91.51 14.87
N ALA A 330 -15.72 -91.40 14.25
CA ALA A 330 -14.84 -92.54 14.00
C ALA A 330 -14.41 -93.24 15.30
N SER A 331 -14.05 -92.47 16.33
CA SER A 331 -13.73 -92.98 17.67
C SER A 331 -14.92 -93.71 18.33
N ARG A 332 -16.15 -93.21 18.17
CA ARG A 332 -17.37 -93.89 18.65
C ARG A 332 -17.66 -95.18 17.88
N GLN A 333 -17.49 -95.19 16.55
CA GLN A 333 -17.69 -96.38 15.72
C GLN A 333 -16.66 -97.47 16.06
N TYR A 334 -15.38 -97.09 16.13
CA TYR A 334 -14.31 -98.01 16.56
C TYR A 334 -14.58 -98.58 17.95
N LYS A 335 -14.93 -97.72 18.93
CA LYS A 335 -15.27 -98.20 20.27
C LYS A 335 -16.50 -99.12 20.27
N GLY A 336 -17.56 -98.81 19.52
CA GLY A 336 -18.72 -99.69 19.38
C GLY A 336 -18.35 -101.06 18.83
N ILE A 337 -17.44 -101.11 17.84
CA ILE A 337 -16.93 -102.37 17.30
C ILE A 337 -16.06 -103.12 18.33
N THR A 338 -15.18 -102.45 19.07
CA THR A 338 -14.36 -103.12 20.11
C THR A 338 -15.20 -103.62 21.27
N ASP A 339 -16.16 -102.82 21.74
CA ASP A 339 -17.03 -103.17 22.86
C ASP A 339 -17.94 -104.36 22.47
N ALA A 340 -18.53 -104.33 21.27
CA ALA A 340 -19.27 -105.47 20.72
C ALA A 340 -18.38 -106.71 20.52
N SER A 341 -17.13 -106.54 20.06
CA SER A 341 -16.18 -107.66 19.93
C SER A 341 -15.83 -108.28 21.29
N VAL A 342 -15.68 -107.45 22.33
CA VAL A 342 -15.43 -107.91 23.71
C VAL A 342 -16.67 -108.63 24.27
N VAL A 343 -17.88 -108.15 23.98
CA VAL A 343 -19.13 -108.85 24.36
C VAL A 343 -19.29 -110.17 23.61
N ILE A 344 -18.96 -110.24 22.32
CA ILE A 344 -18.98 -111.50 21.57
C ILE A 344 -17.92 -112.47 22.12
N GLN A 345 -16.71 -112.00 22.42
CA GLN A 345 -15.67 -112.82 23.04
C GLN A 345 -16.05 -113.29 24.45
N SER A 346 -16.67 -112.45 25.28
CA SER A 346 -17.11 -112.83 26.63
C SER A 346 -18.32 -113.77 26.58
N ALA A 347 -19.23 -113.59 25.62
CA ALA A 347 -20.33 -114.51 25.34
C ALA A 347 -19.82 -115.86 24.83
N ILE A 348 -18.83 -115.90 23.92
CA ILE A 348 -18.21 -117.15 23.45
C ILE A 348 -17.44 -117.84 24.58
N ARG A 349 -16.66 -117.12 25.39
CA ARG A 349 -16.01 -117.67 26.59
C ARG A 349 -17.04 -118.22 27.58
N GLY A 350 -18.10 -117.45 27.86
CA GLY A 350 -19.20 -117.84 28.74
C GLY A 350 -20.12 -118.92 28.17
N TRP A 351 -20.11 -119.15 26.86
CA TRP A 351 -20.78 -120.26 26.18
C TRP A 351 -19.89 -121.50 26.12
N LEU A 352 -18.57 -121.37 26.01
CA LEU A 352 -17.65 -122.50 26.22
C LEU A 352 -17.79 -123.02 27.65
N VAL A 353 -17.80 -122.12 28.65
CA VAL A 353 -18.10 -122.47 30.05
C VAL A 353 -19.49 -123.11 30.19
N ARG A 354 -20.53 -122.57 29.56
CA ARG A 354 -21.89 -123.15 29.62
C ARG A 354 -22.15 -124.34 28.67
N ARG A 355 -21.24 -124.65 27.77
CA ARG A 355 -21.24 -125.90 26.99
C ARG A 355 -20.60 -127.05 27.80
N CYS A 356 -19.76 -126.70 28.77
CA CYS A 356 -19.36 -127.61 29.85
C CYS A 356 -20.42 -127.69 30.99
N SER A 357 -21.40 -126.76 31.05
CA SER A 357 -22.40 -126.64 32.14
C SER A 357 -23.73 -125.99 31.66
N GLY A 358 -24.74 -126.79 31.30
CA GLY A 358 -25.80 -126.40 30.34
C GLY A 358 -26.99 -125.51 30.77
N ASP A 359 -27.48 -124.78 29.75
CA ASP A 359 -28.86 -124.35 29.37
C ASP A 359 -29.72 -123.29 30.13
N ILE A 360 -30.70 -122.66 29.38
CA ILE A 360 -31.81 -121.69 29.70
C ILE A 360 -31.77 -120.30 28.94
N GLY A 361 -32.91 -119.69 28.51
CA GLY A 361 -32.99 -118.47 27.63
C GLY A 361 -34.33 -117.65 27.45
N TRP A 362 -34.50 -116.92 26.30
CA TRP A 362 -35.61 -116.00 25.78
C TRP A 362 -35.48 -114.45 26.06
N LEU A 363 -36.21 -113.42 25.50
CA LEU A 363 -37.48 -113.24 24.71
C LEU A 363 -37.47 -112.10 23.58
N LYS A 364 -38.42 -111.11 23.49
CA LYS A 364 -38.76 -110.23 22.30
C LYS A 364 -39.51 -108.85 22.53
N SER A 365 -39.67 -107.99 21.47
CA SER A 365 -40.55 -106.76 21.25
C SER A 365 -39.96 -105.35 21.56
N GLY A 366 -40.39 -104.12 21.13
CA GLY A 366 -41.46 -103.45 20.27
C GLY A 366 -41.23 -101.87 20.27
N GLY A 367 -41.94 -100.84 19.73
CA GLY A 367 -43.10 -100.50 18.82
C GLY A 367 -43.83 -99.15 19.23
N THR A 368 -44.57 -98.26 18.50
CA THR A 368 -44.81 -97.85 17.06
C THR A 368 -45.75 -96.57 16.91
N LYS A 369 -45.59 -95.70 15.86
CA LYS A 369 -46.55 -94.68 15.20
C LYS A 369 -46.61 -93.14 15.55
N ILE A 370 -47.56 -92.37 14.91
CA ILE A 370 -47.53 -90.92 14.45
C ILE A 370 -48.96 -90.26 14.32
N ASN A 371 -49.19 -88.90 14.40
CA ASN A 371 -50.29 -88.13 13.70
C ASN A 371 -50.33 -86.54 13.76
N GLU A 372 -51.34 -85.89 13.10
CA GLU A 372 -51.54 -84.43 12.78
C GLU A 372 -52.87 -83.77 13.32
N SER A 373 -53.10 -82.43 13.14
CA SER A 373 -54.39 -81.74 12.74
C SER A 373 -54.39 -80.19 12.95
N GLY A 374 -55.43 -79.45 12.49
CA GLY A 374 -55.61 -77.98 12.64
C GLY A 374 -56.97 -77.43 12.14
N GLU A 375 -57.29 -76.13 12.34
CA GLU A 375 -58.61 -75.51 11.99
C GLU A 375 -58.55 -73.96 11.71
N VAL A 376 -59.68 -73.31 11.38
CA VAL A 376 -59.77 -71.95 10.77
C VAL A 376 -60.78 -71.01 11.45
N LEU A 377 -60.45 -69.70 11.60
CA LEU A 377 -61.37 -68.64 12.03
C LEU A 377 -61.02 -67.27 11.41
N VAL A 378 -62.01 -66.48 10.97
CA VAL A 378 -61.79 -65.12 10.40
C VAL A 378 -62.78 -64.08 10.94
N LYS A 379 -62.28 -63.14 11.77
CA LYS A 379 -62.76 -61.74 11.80
C LYS A 379 -61.85 -60.71 12.50
N ALA A 380 -60.63 -61.07 12.92
CA ALA A 380 -59.67 -60.11 13.50
C ALA A 380 -59.01 -59.16 12.46
N SER A 381 -58.84 -59.63 11.22
CA SER A 381 -57.96 -59.00 10.22
C SER A 381 -58.32 -57.56 9.84
N VAL A 382 -59.60 -57.20 9.75
CA VAL A 382 -60.03 -55.86 9.30
C VAL A 382 -59.81 -54.80 10.39
N LEU A 383 -60.04 -55.13 11.65
CA LEU A 383 -59.71 -54.24 12.77
C LEU A 383 -58.19 -54.07 12.91
N SER A 384 -57.43 -55.17 12.81
CA SER A 384 -55.96 -55.10 12.78
C SER A 384 -55.44 -54.27 11.59
N GLU A 385 -56.07 -54.34 10.41
CA GLU A 385 -55.70 -53.55 9.23
C GLU A 385 -55.98 -52.05 9.42
N LEU A 386 -57.11 -51.67 10.01
CA LEU A 386 -57.41 -50.27 10.35
C LEU A 386 -56.46 -49.74 11.42
N GLN A 387 -56.24 -50.50 12.50
CA GLN A 387 -55.33 -50.12 13.58
C GLN A 387 -53.87 -49.99 13.07
N ARG A 388 -53.44 -50.87 12.15
CA ARG A 388 -52.15 -50.78 11.45
C ARG A 388 -52.03 -49.52 10.57
N ARG A 389 -53.12 -49.03 9.97
CA ARG A 389 -53.12 -47.77 9.21
C ARG A 389 -53.03 -46.55 10.12
N VAL A 390 -53.75 -46.54 11.24
CA VAL A 390 -53.67 -45.46 12.25
C VAL A 390 -52.24 -45.39 12.81
N LEU A 391 -51.68 -46.50 13.29
CA LEU A 391 -50.30 -46.55 13.79
C LEU A 391 -49.26 -46.11 12.74
N LYS A 392 -49.49 -46.40 11.44
CA LYS A 392 -48.62 -45.91 10.36
C LYS A 392 -48.76 -44.40 10.13
N ALA A 393 -49.95 -43.83 10.27
CA ALA A 393 -50.17 -42.39 10.16
C ALA A 393 -49.56 -41.64 11.36
N GLU A 394 -49.73 -42.15 12.58
CA GLU A 394 -49.09 -41.61 13.79
C GLU A 394 -47.56 -41.67 13.72
N ALA A 395 -46.99 -42.76 13.19
CA ALA A 395 -45.55 -42.87 12.97
C ALA A 395 -45.05 -41.85 11.94
N ALA A 396 -45.78 -41.65 10.84
CA ALA A 396 -45.45 -40.64 9.83
C ALA A 396 -45.60 -39.20 10.34
N MET A 397 -46.56 -38.93 11.23
CA MET A 397 -46.68 -37.64 11.91
C MET A 397 -45.46 -37.36 12.80
N ARG A 398 -45.06 -38.32 13.65
CA ARG A 398 -43.85 -38.18 14.49
C ARG A 398 -42.58 -38.00 13.66
N GLU A 399 -42.43 -38.71 12.55
CA GLU A 399 -41.31 -38.50 11.61
C GLU A 399 -41.28 -37.07 11.04
N LYS A 400 -42.44 -36.42 10.85
CA LYS A 400 -42.54 -35.01 10.42
C LYS A 400 -42.39 -33.99 11.55
N GLU A 401 -42.74 -34.33 12.77
CA GLU A 401 -42.42 -33.55 13.96
C GLU A 401 -40.91 -33.55 14.21
N GLU A 402 -40.26 -34.72 14.15
CA GLU A 402 -38.79 -34.85 14.24
C GLU A 402 -38.06 -34.12 13.09
N GLU A 403 -38.53 -34.19 11.84
CA GLU A 403 -37.99 -33.38 10.74
C GLU A 403 -38.11 -31.87 11.01
N ASN A 404 -39.24 -31.41 11.57
CA ASN A 404 -39.49 -30.01 11.87
C ASN A 404 -38.57 -29.51 13.00
N ASP A 405 -38.43 -30.26 14.09
CA ASP A 405 -37.50 -29.95 15.17
C ASP A 405 -36.05 -29.89 14.67
N ILE A 406 -35.63 -30.82 13.79
CA ILE A 406 -34.31 -30.78 13.16
C ILE A 406 -34.13 -29.54 12.26
N LEU A 407 -35.18 -29.08 11.58
CA LEU A 407 -35.15 -27.85 10.78
C LEU A 407 -35.10 -26.58 11.65
N GLN A 408 -35.86 -26.54 12.75
CA GLN A 408 -35.81 -25.44 13.73
C GLN A 408 -34.43 -25.35 14.40
N GLN A 409 -33.87 -26.48 14.84
CA GLN A 409 -32.50 -26.53 15.37
C GLN A 409 -31.46 -26.08 14.33
N ARG A 410 -31.65 -26.39 13.04
CA ARG A 410 -30.77 -25.88 11.97
C ARG A 410 -30.90 -24.37 11.80
N LEU A 411 -32.12 -23.82 11.81
CA LEU A 411 -32.35 -22.37 11.76
C LEU A 411 -31.68 -21.66 12.94
N GLN A 412 -31.90 -22.15 14.17
CA GLN A 412 -31.23 -21.63 15.37
C GLN A 412 -29.69 -21.70 15.25
N GLN A 413 -29.13 -22.76 14.67
CA GLN A 413 -27.69 -22.86 14.40
C GLN A 413 -27.21 -21.88 13.31
N TYR A 414 -28.02 -21.57 12.30
CA TYR A 414 -27.67 -20.55 11.30
C TYR A 414 -27.71 -19.14 11.89
N GLU A 415 -28.70 -18.85 12.72
CA GLU A 415 -28.89 -17.54 13.38
C GLU A 415 -27.81 -17.28 14.45
N ASN A 416 -27.51 -18.28 15.29
CA ASN A 416 -26.39 -18.21 16.24
C ASN A 416 -25.05 -18.02 15.51
N ARG A 417 -24.82 -18.72 14.38
CA ARG A 417 -23.64 -18.50 13.52
C ARG A 417 -23.61 -17.11 12.91
N TRP A 418 -24.76 -16.55 12.51
CA TRP A 418 -24.84 -15.20 11.96
C TRP A 418 -24.47 -14.14 13.01
N SER A 419 -25.01 -14.25 14.22
CA SER A 419 -24.63 -13.41 15.37
C SER A 419 -23.14 -13.54 15.73
N GLU A 420 -22.60 -14.76 15.71
CA GLU A 420 -21.15 -15.01 15.83
C GLU A 420 -20.33 -14.33 14.70
N TYR A 421 -20.84 -14.26 13.47
CA TYR A 421 -20.15 -13.58 12.37
C TYR A 421 -20.25 -12.05 12.48
N GLU A 422 -21.38 -11.51 12.91
CA GLU A 422 -21.58 -10.07 13.09
C GLU A 422 -20.70 -9.53 14.24
N THR A 423 -20.66 -10.22 15.38
CA THR A 423 -19.77 -9.87 16.51
C THR A 423 -18.30 -9.96 16.13
N LYS A 424 -17.90 -11.01 15.37
CA LYS A 424 -16.53 -11.11 14.82
C LYS A 424 -16.22 -10.02 13.79
N MET A 425 -17.20 -9.53 13.05
CA MET A 425 -17.03 -8.39 12.12
C MET A 425 -16.80 -7.08 12.86
N LYS A 426 -17.68 -6.71 13.80
CA LYS A 426 -17.52 -5.48 14.61
C LYS A 426 -16.21 -5.48 15.39
N SER A 427 -15.81 -6.63 15.95
CA SER A 427 -14.50 -6.81 16.59
C SER A 427 -13.33 -6.63 15.61
N MET A 428 -13.44 -7.12 14.37
CA MET A 428 -12.41 -6.93 13.33
C MET A 428 -12.24 -5.45 12.95
N GLU A 429 -13.36 -4.75 12.79
CA GLU A 429 -13.40 -3.32 12.46
C GLU A 429 -12.79 -2.47 13.57
N GLU A 430 -13.14 -2.74 14.84
CA GLU A 430 -12.48 -2.11 15.99
C GLU A 430 -10.96 -2.34 16.00
N ILE A 431 -10.50 -3.56 15.70
CA ILE A 431 -9.08 -3.90 15.66
C ILE A 431 -8.39 -3.13 14.52
N TRP A 432 -9.01 -3.00 13.35
CA TRP A 432 -8.49 -2.19 12.25
C TRP A 432 -8.45 -0.70 12.59
N GLN A 433 -9.51 -0.16 13.21
CA GLN A 433 -9.55 1.22 13.70
C GLN A 433 -8.44 1.51 14.73
N LYS A 434 -8.25 0.62 15.71
CA LYS A 434 -7.17 0.70 16.72
C LYS A 434 -5.78 0.63 16.06
N GLN A 435 -5.60 -0.23 15.05
CA GLN A 435 -4.34 -0.34 14.31
C GLN A 435 -4.07 0.86 13.39
N MET A 436 -5.10 1.44 12.76
CA MET A 436 -4.95 2.64 11.92
C MET A 436 -4.48 3.83 12.76
N ARG A 437 -5.10 4.07 13.91
CA ARG A 437 -4.68 5.11 14.89
C ARG A 437 -3.25 4.85 15.40
N SER A 438 -2.89 3.59 15.65
CA SER A 438 -1.52 3.21 16.05
C SER A 438 -0.47 3.49 14.97
N LEU A 439 -0.77 3.25 13.69
CA LEU A 439 0.10 3.60 12.57
C LEU A 439 0.19 5.11 12.36
N GLN A 440 -0.93 5.84 12.47
CA GLN A 440 -0.98 7.30 12.40
C GLN A 440 -0.14 7.96 13.51
N SER A 441 -0.23 7.43 14.75
CA SER A 441 0.62 7.83 15.88
C SER A 441 2.09 7.46 15.65
N SER A 442 2.38 6.26 15.12
CA SER A 442 3.75 5.86 14.75
C SER A 442 4.37 6.79 13.69
N LEU A 443 3.56 7.30 12.75
CA LEU A 443 3.98 8.24 11.72
C LEU A 443 4.14 9.67 12.25
N SER A 444 3.28 10.13 13.18
CA SER A 444 3.47 11.43 13.83
C SER A 444 4.68 11.43 14.76
N ILE A 445 4.93 10.32 15.46
CA ILE A 445 6.18 10.08 16.21
C ILE A 445 7.38 10.08 15.25
N ALA A 446 7.34 9.38 14.11
CA ALA A 446 8.44 9.39 13.15
C ALA A 446 8.72 10.80 12.57
N LYS A 447 7.68 11.60 12.32
CA LYS A 447 7.83 13.02 11.95
C LYS A 447 8.47 13.85 13.07
N LYS A 448 8.10 13.63 14.33
CA LYS A 448 8.69 14.31 15.50
C LYS A 448 10.12 13.88 15.78
N SER A 449 10.44 12.59 15.72
CA SER A 449 11.81 12.07 15.95
C SER A 449 12.82 12.69 14.97
N LEU A 450 12.43 12.92 13.71
CA LEU A 450 13.27 13.61 12.73
C LEU A 450 13.57 15.06 13.11
N ALA A 451 12.55 15.81 13.56
CA ALA A 451 12.73 17.17 14.04
C ALA A 451 13.59 17.25 15.33
N VAL A 452 13.61 16.18 16.14
CA VAL A 452 14.47 16.05 17.32
C VAL A 452 15.89 15.60 16.95
N GLU A 453 16.08 14.72 15.97
CA GLU A 453 17.42 14.29 15.51
C GLU A 453 18.16 15.41 14.75
N ASP A 454 17.45 16.24 13.95
CA ASP A 454 18.00 17.48 13.37
C ASP A 454 18.41 18.51 14.46
N SER A 455 17.81 18.44 15.66
CA SER A 455 18.19 19.26 16.82
C SER A 455 19.38 18.65 17.58
N ALA A 456 19.32 17.34 17.88
CA ALA A 456 20.28 16.64 18.75
C ALA A 456 21.67 16.46 18.11
N ARG A 457 21.76 16.38 16.78
CA ARG A 457 23.07 16.31 16.09
C ARG A 457 23.84 17.62 16.08
N ASN A 458 23.21 18.75 16.42
CA ASN A 458 23.91 20.01 16.65
C ASN A 458 24.44 20.15 18.10
N SER A 459 24.01 19.31 19.04
CA SER A 459 24.47 19.34 20.45
C SER A 459 25.58 18.34 20.78
N ASP A 460 25.69 17.21 20.06
CA ASP A 460 26.58 16.10 20.45
C ASP A 460 28.03 16.21 19.89
N ALA A 461 28.47 17.42 19.54
CA ALA A 461 29.88 17.72 19.21
C ALA A 461 30.69 18.21 20.43
N SER A 462 30.05 18.39 21.59
CA SER A 462 30.71 18.43 22.90
C SER A 462 29.70 18.10 24.01
N VAL A 463 30.00 17.07 24.82
CA VAL A 463 29.06 16.50 25.79
C VAL A 463 29.07 17.28 27.13
N ASN A 464 27.88 17.36 27.76
CA ASN A 464 27.54 17.99 29.05
C ASN A 464 27.37 19.53 29.02
N ALA A 465 26.42 20.13 29.77
CA ALA A 465 25.59 19.55 30.84
C ALA A 465 24.11 20.04 30.84
N SER A 466 23.24 19.13 31.26
CA SER A 466 22.03 19.37 32.08
C SER A 466 21.04 20.51 31.74
N ASP A 467 19.91 20.08 31.17
CA ASP A 467 18.55 20.18 31.76
C ASP A 467 17.53 21.25 31.33
N ALA A 468 16.26 20.80 31.44
CA ALA A 468 15.04 21.54 31.74
C ALA A 468 14.40 22.55 30.74
N THR A 469 13.37 22.01 30.07
CA THR A 469 11.99 22.55 29.95
C THR A 469 11.64 23.67 28.96
N ASP A 470 10.64 23.31 28.15
CA ASP A 470 9.56 24.13 27.57
C ASP A 470 9.82 25.03 26.34
N TRP A 471 8.78 25.02 25.47
CA TRP A 471 8.18 26.03 24.58
C TRP A 471 9.08 27.21 24.15
N ASP A 472 9.13 27.69 22.91
CA ASP A 472 8.11 27.74 21.84
C ASP A 472 8.73 28.05 20.44
N SER A 473 7.92 27.97 19.39
CA SER A 473 7.91 28.78 18.15
C SER A 473 9.20 29.13 17.36
N SER A 474 9.17 28.68 16.08
CA SER A 474 9.47 29.47 14.87
C SER A 474 10.90 29.96 14.52
N SER A 475 11.43 29.35 13.45
CA SER A 475 12.06 30.03 12.28
C SER A 475 13.56 30.41 12.27
N ASN A 476 14.23 29.83 11.26
CA ASN A 476 15.37 30.35 10.46
C ASN A 476 16.82 30.44 11.03
N HIS A 477 17.73 29.84 10.26
CA HIS A 477 19.10 30.31 9.92
C HIS A 477 20.22 30.28 11.01
N PHE A 478 21.54 30.40 10.72
CA PHE A 478 22.29 30.66 9.46
C PHE A 478 23.60 29.79 9.28
N ARG A 479 24.50 30.21 8.36
CA ARG A 479 25.56 29.50 7.57
C ARG A 479 27.04 29.93 7.83
N SER A 480 28.06 29.07 7.64
CA SER A 480 29.50 29.45 7.47
C SER A 480 30.25 28.44 6.56
N GLN A 481 31.37 28.63 5.83
CA GLN A 481 32.34 29.73 5.53
C GLN A 481 33.79 29.73 6.12
N ALA A 482 34.61 28.73 5.75
CA ALA A 482 36.04 28.91 5.43
C ALA A 482 36.41 27.91 4.30
N SER A 483 36.61 28.29 3.03
CA SER A 483 37.64 29.10 2.36
C SER A 483 38.85 28.31 1.84
N ASN A 484 38.94 28.19 0.50
CA ASN A 484 40.07 27.75 -0.34
C ASN A 484 40.61 26.30 -0.21
N GLY A 485 40.78 25.63 -1.36
CA GLY A 485 41.76 24.54 -1.51
C GLY A 485 41.37 23.40 -2.45
N GLY A 486 41.83 23.44 -3.71
CA GLY A 486 41.95 22.27 -4.59
C GLY A 486 40.64 21.72 -5.20
N GLY A 487 40.75 21.14 -6.40
CA GLY A 487 39.65 20.46 -7.06
C GLY A 487 39.56 18.98 -6.67
N ALA A 488 38.43 18.55 -6.12
CA ALA A 488 38.13 17.14 -5.89
C ALA A 488 36.66 16.81 -6.16
N ARG A 489 36.39 15.57 -6.61
CA ARG A 489 35.03 15.03 -6.73
C ARG A 489 34.41 14.86 -5.33
N GLN A 490 33.23 15.41 -5.09
CA GLN A 490 32.45 15.08 -3.88
C GLN A 490 31.00 14.72 -4.19
N GLN A 491 30.37 14.07 -3.21
CA GLN A 491 29.16 13.27 -3.35
C GLN A 491 27.95 14.00 -2.72
N GLN A 492 26.74 13.72 -3.22
CA GLN A 492 25.52 14.22 -2.58
C GLN A 492 25.32 13.52 -1.23
N GLN A 493 25.22 14.30 -0.14
CA GLN A 493 24.79 13.77 1.18
C GLN A 493 23.30 13.40 1.17
N PRO A 494 22.83 12.46 2.04
CA PRO A 494 21.56 11.76 1.82
C PRO A 494 20.33 12.39 2.49
N MET A 495 20.51 13.29 3.47
CA MET A 495 19.49 13.60 4.49
C MET A 495 18.18 14.19 3.94
N SER A 496 18.23 15.07 2.94
CA SER A 496 17.00 15.70 2.39
C SER A 496 16.06 14.70 1.70
N ALA A 497 16.54 13.50 1.36
CA ALA A 497 15.69 12.43 0.88
C ALA A 497 14.70 11.95 1.95
N GLY A 498 15.11 11.89 3.23
CA GLY A 498 14.31 11.35 4.34
C GLY A 498 12.98 12.07 4.54
N LEU A 499 13.01 13.40 4.62
CA LEU A 499 11.81 14.25 4.71
C LEU A 499 10.86 14.01 3.53
N SER A 500 11.39 13.92 2.30
CA SER A 500 10.57 13.65 1.11
C SER A 500 9.99 12.23 1.07
N VAL A 501 10.65 11.24 1.68
CA VAL A 501 10.13 9.87 1.81
C VAL A 501 8.98 9.83 2.81
N ILE A 502 9.11 10.46 3.98
CA ILE A 502 8.04 10.47 5.00
C ILE A 502 6.84 11.31 4.59
N GLY A 503 7.03 12.40 3.83
CA GLY A 503 5.92 13.13 3.18
C GLY A 503 5.07 12.22 2.30
N ARG A 504 5.70 11.53 1.34
CA ARG A 504 5.02 10.59 0.43
C ARG A 504 4.39 9.38 1.13
N LEU A 505 5.00 8.89 2.22
CA LEU A 505 4.38 7.83 3.04
C LEU A 505 3.09 8.32 3.71
N ALA A 506 3.06 9.56 4.21
CA ALA A 506 1.85 10.14 4.80
C ALA A 506 0.71 10.29 3.77
N GLU A 507 1.02 10.80 2.58
CA GLU A 507 0.06 10.91 1.47
C GLU A 507 -0.47 9.53 1.01
N GLU A 508 0.40 8.51 0.91
CA GLU A 508 -0.02 7.15 0.59
C GLU A 508 -0.92 6.56 1.69
N PHE A 509 -0.61 6.81 2.96
CA PHE A 509 -1.40 6.32 4.09
C PHE A 509 -2.82 6.86 4.09
N GLU A 510 -2.99 8.16 3.85
CA GLU A 510 -4.29 8.84 3.83
C GLU A 510 -5.16 8.35 2.66
N GLN A 511 -4.59 8.28 1.44
CA GLN A 511 -5.27 7.71 0.27
C GLN A 511 -5.67 6.23 0.47
N ARG A 512 -4.82 5.43 1.13
CA ARG A 512 -5.08 4.00 1.38
C ARG A 512 -6.11 3.79 2.48
N ALA A 513 -6.08 4.60 3.54
CA ALA A 513 -7.06 4.54 4.62
C ALA A 513 -8.48 4.78 4.09
N GLN A 514 -8.65 5.78 3.22
CA GLN A 514 -9.93 6.07 2.57
C GLN A 514 -10.44 4.86 1.76
N VAL A 515 -9.62 4.36 0.82
CA VAL A 515 -10.00 3.22 -0.05
C VAL A 515 -10.36 1.96 0.75
N PHE A 516 -9.62 1.63 1.82
CA PHE A 516 -9.96 0.48 2.67
C PHE A 516 -11.26 0.69 3.48
N GLY A 517 -11.62 1.94 3.80
CA GLY A 517 -12.91 2.27 4.42
C GLY A 517 -14.08 2.13 3.45
N ASP A 518 -13.95 2.67 2.25
CA ASP A 518 -14.98 2.63 1.20
C ASP A 518 -15.24 1.19 0.71
N ASP A 519 -14.17 0.41 0.45
CA ASP A 519 -14.27 -1.02 0.10
C ASP A 519 -14.97 -1.83 1.22
N ALA A 520 -14.70 -1.53 2.49
CA ALA A 520 -15.31 -2.22 3.63
C ALA A 520 -16.80 -1.88 3.77
N LYS A 521 -17.16 -0.59 3.64
CA LYS A 521 -18.54 -0.11 3.69
C LYS A 521 -19.40 -0.74 2.58
N PHE A 522 -18.90 -0.74 1.34
CA PHE A 522 -19.57 -1.37 0.21
C PHE A 522 -19.83 -2.87 0.43
N LEU A 523 -18.88 -3.61 1.02
CA LEU A 523 -19.08 -5.03 1.34
C LEU A 523 -20.11 -5.28 2.45
N VAL A 524 -20.35 -4.33 3.34
CA VAL A 524 -21.45 -4.38 4.32
C VAL A 524 -22.79 -4.11 3.62
N GLU A 525 -22.88 -3.09 2.77
CA GLU A 525 -24.08 -2.72 2.00
C GLU A 525 -24.52 -3.84 1.02
N VAL A 526 -23.57 -4.55 0.41
CA VAL A 526 -23.89 -5.75 -0.40
C VAL A 526 -24.31 -6.94 0.47
N LYS A 527 -23.70 -7.14 1.64
CA LYS A 527 -24.04 -8.28 2.52
C LYS A 527 -25.34 -8.09 3.30
N SER A 528 -25.77 -6.85 3.53
CA SER A 528 -27.07 -6.51 4.13
C SER A 528 -28.25 -6.61 3.14
N GLY A 529 -27.97 -6.84 1.85
CA GLY A 529 -29.00 -6.85 0.79
C GLY A 529 -29.46 -5.45 0.38
N GLN A 530 -28.81 -4.38 0.85
CA GLN A 530 -29.11 -3.00 0.46
C GLN A 530 -28.62 -2.68 -0.97
N VAL A 531 -27.61 -3.43 -1.45
CA VAL A 531 -27.07 -3.31 -2.81
C VAL A 531 -26.95 -4.69 -3.44
N GLU A 532 -27.73 -4.96 -4.50
CA GLU A 532 -27.52 -6.16 -5.31
C GLU A 532 -26.22 -6.05 -6.12
N ALA A 533 -25.24 -6.89 -5.79
CA ALA A 533 -24.00 -7.02 -6.56
C ALA A 533 -23.65 -8.49 -6.78
N ASN A 534 -23.28 -8.85 -8.01
CA ASN A 534 -23.00 -10.24 -8.41
C ASN A 534 -21.58 -10.68 -7.97
N LEU A 535 -21.35 -10.66 -6.65
CA LEU A 535 -20.09 -11.00 -5.97
C LEU A 535 -20.37 -11.70 -4.65
N ASN A 536 -19.43 -12.52 -4.17
CA ASN A 536 -19.57 -13.20 -2.88
C ASN A 536 -18.92 -12.35 -1.77
N PRO A 537 -19.70 -11.74 -0.85
CA PRO A 537 -19.15 -10.76 0.10
C PRO A 537 -18.12 -11.38 1.05
N ASP A 538 -18.33 -12.62 1.53
CA ASP A 538 -17.35 -13.27 2.40
C ASP A 538 -16.02 -13.57 1.70
N ARG A 539 -16.03 -13.81 0.38
CA ARG A 539 -14.81 -14.01 -0.42
C ARG A 539 -14.06 -12.70 -0.60
N GLU A 540 -14.75 -11.64 -0.99
CA GLU A 540 -14.11 -10.35 -1.22
C GLU A 540 -13.72 -9.66 0.10
N LEU A 541 -14.43 -9.88 1.21
CA LEU A 541 -14.00 -9.50 2.56
C LEU A 541 -12.69 -10.19 2.98
N ARG A 542 -12.57 -11.51 2.73
CA ARG A 542 -11.31 -12.25 2.97
C ARG A 542 -10.16 -11.71 2.11
N ARG A 543 -10.45 -11.32 0.87
CA ARG A 543 -9.50 -10.68 -0.05
C ARG A 543 -9.10 -9.28 0.42
N LEU A 544 -10.05 -8.46 0.87
CA LEU A 544 -9.83 -7.12 1.41
C LEU A 544 -8.96 -7.19 2.67
N LYS A 545 -9.27 -8.10 3.60
CA LYS A 545 -8.43 -8.39 4.78
C LYS A 545 -7.02 -8.83 4.39
N GLN A 546 -6.88 -9.67 3.36
CA GLN A 546 -5.56 -10.09 2.87
C GLN A 546 -4.79 -8.94 2.21
N MET A 547 -5.48 -8.05 1.48
CA MET A 547 -4.90 -6.84 0.89
C MET A 547 -4.47 -5.84 1.97
N PHE A 548 -5.31 -5.63 3.00
CA PHE A 548 -5.00 -4.78 4.15
C PHE A 548 -3.78 -5.29 4.91
N GLU A 549 -3.72 -6.57 5.32
CA GLU A 549 -2.56 -7.11 6.03
C GLU A 549 -1.29 -7.14 5.15
N THR A 550 -1.43 -7.34 3.84
CA THR A 550 -0.28 -7.25 2.91
C THR A 550 0.24 -5.81 2.81
N TRP A 551 -0.65 -4.84 2.63
CA TRP A 551 -0.29 -3.42 2.58
C TRP A 551 0.27 -2.93 3.92
N LYS A 552 -0.39 -3.22 5.05
CA LYS A 552 0.07 -2.92 6.41
C LYS A 552 1.45 -3.51 6.70
N LYS A 553 1.74 -4.74 6.26
CA LYS A 553 3.06 -5.38 6.40
C LYS A 553 4.13 -4.72 5.52
N ASP A 554 3.78 -4.34 4.30
CA ASP A 554 4.65 -3.64 3.34
C ASP A 554 4.94 -2.20 3.79
N TYR A 555 3.90 -1.42 4.07
CA TYR A 555 3.94 -0.04 4.56
C TYR A 555 4.64 0.06 5.92
N GLY A 556 4.29 -0.79 6.89
CA GLY A 556 5.01 -0.89 8.17
C GLY A 556 6.44 -1.42 8.01
N GLY A 557 6.73 -2.17 6.95
CA GLY A 557 8.08 -2.53 6.51
C GLY A 557 8.86 -1.29 6.07
N ARG A 558 8.34 -0.55 5.08
CA ARG A 558 8.92 0.69 4.56
C ARG A 558 9.06 1.78 5.62
N LEU A 559 8.13 1.89 6.57
CA LEU A 559 8.22 2.84 7.68
C LEU A 559 9.35 2.46 8.66
N ARG A 560 9.53 1.18 8.98
CA ARG A 560 10.68 0.69 9.77
C ARG A 560 12.00 0.81 9.01
N GLU A 561 12.01 0.49 7.72
CA GLU A 561 13.19 0.63 6.85
C GLU A 561 13.60 2.10 6.75
N THR A 562 12.65 3.02 6.57
CA THR A 562 12.91 4.46 6.60
C THR A 562 13.45 4.90 7.96
N LYS A 563 12.84 4.46 9.08
CA LYS A 563 13.35 4.76 10.43
C LYS A 563 14.76 4.19 10.67
N LEU A 564 15.07 2.99 10.18
CA LEU A 564 16.40 2.36 10.28
C LEU A 564 17.44 3.03 9.37
N ILE A 565 17.04 3.53 8.21
CA ILE A 565 17.91 4.32 7.32
C ILE A 565 18.21 5.67 7.98
N LEU A 566 17.22 6.33 8.57
CA LEU A 566 17.41 7.57 9.34
C LEU A 566 18.35 7.34 10.54
N SER A 567 18.09 6.34 11.38
CA SER A 567 18.96 6.04 12.52
C SER A 567 20.37 5.60 12.10
N LYS A 568 20.53 4.92 10.96
CA LYS A 568 21.87 4.58 10.42
C LYS A 568 22.61 5.77 9.83
N LEU A 569 21.92 6.67 9.14
CA LEU A 569 22.48 7.99 8.78
C LEU A 569 22.87 8.76 10.05
N GLY A 570 22.11 8.57 11.14
CA GLY A 570 22.43 9.01 12.49
C GLY A 570 23.74 8.44 13.07
N SER A 571 24.05 7.16 12.86
CA SER A 571 25.22 6.48 13.45
C SER A 571 26.47 6.38 12.57
N GLU A 572 26.38 6.39 11.23
CA GLU A 572 27.56 6.18 10.36
C GLU A 572 28.56 7.36 10.37
N GLU A 573 28.22 8.51 10.96
CA GLU A 573 29.13 9.65 11.14
C GLU A 573 29.85 9.66 12.50
N SER A 574 29.56 8.73 13.44
CA SER A 574 30.22 8.67 14.76
C SER A 574 31.38 7.66 14.87
N SER A 575 31.75 6.97 13.78
CA SER A 575 32.90 6.05 13.75
C SER A 575 33.61 6.05 12.40
N GLY A 576 34.69 6.82 12.29
CA GLY A 576 35.44 6.98 11.04
C GLY A 576 36.27 5.75 10.65
N SER A 577 35.79 4.96 9.69
CA SER A 577 36.63 4.07 8.87
C SER A 577 36.01 3.87 7.48
N MET A 578 36.77 4.16 6.42
CA MET A 578 36.26 4.20 5.04
C MET A 578 36.58 2.91 4.27
N GLU A 579 35.67 1.93 4.30
CA GLU A 579 35.73 0.69 3.51
C GLU A 579 34.58 0.55 2.50
N LYS A 580 34.85 -0.15 1.39
CA LYS A 580 34.11 0.01 0.12
C LYS A 580 32.90 -0.94 -0.03
N VAL A 581 31.77 -0.64 0.60
CA VAL A 581 30.53 -1.42 0.38
C VAL A 581 29.84 -1.02 -0.93
N LYS A 582 29.82 -1.95 -1.90
CA LYS A 582 29.18 -1.77 -3.23
C LYS A 582 27.66 -1.58 -3.09
N LYS A 583 27.11 -0.45 -3.59
CA LYS A 583 25.67 -0.16 -3.62
C LYS A 583 24.88 -1.18 -4.48
N LYS A 584 24.42 -2.28 -3.88
CA LYS A 584 23.39 -3.18 -4.45
C LYS A 584 21.99 -2.54 -4.37
N TRP A 585 21.79 -1.47 -5.14
CA TRP A 585 20.54 -0.69 -5.19
C TRP A 585 19.42 -1.34 -6.03
N TRP A 586 19.23 -2.67 -5.89
CA TRP A 586 18.18 -3.43 -6.58
C TRP A 586 17.66 -4.63 -5.77
N GLY A 587 16.37 -4.60 -5.43
CA GLY A 587 15.64 -5.73 -4.82
C GLY A 587 14.73 -5.26 -3.68
N ARG A 588 13.41 -5.45 -3.70
CA ARG A 588 12.54 -6.17 -4.67
C ARG A 588 11.53 -5.22 -5.32
N ARG A 589 11.38 -5.31 -6.65
CA ARG A 589 10.03 -5.16 -7.24
C ARG A 589 9.21 -6.34 -6.73
N ASN A 590 8.14 -6.10 -5.98
CA ASN A 590 7.20 -7.15 -5.65
C ASN A 590 6.51 -7.61 -6.93
N SER A 591 7.03 -8.69 -7.51
CA SER A 591 6.38 -9.46 -8.55
C SER A 591 5.22 -10.22 -7.92
N THR A 592 4.10 -9.51 -7.74
CA THR A 592 2.79 -10.14 -7.59
C THR A 592 2.41 -10.77 -8.92
N ARG A 593 3.00 -11.95 -9.19
CA ARG A 593 2.41 -12.94 -10.08
C ARG A 593 0.95 -13.14 -9.66
N TYR A 594 0.04 -13.03 -10.63
CA TYR A 594 -1.29 -13.62 -10.54
C TYR A 594 -1.20 -15.16 -10.59
#